data_AF-A0A6G9YF29-F1
#
_entry.id   AF-A0A6G9YF29-F1
#
_cell.length_a   1.000
_cell.length_b   1.000
_cell.length_c   1.000
_cell.angle_alpha   90.00
_cell.angle_beta   90.00
_cell.angle_gamma   90.00
#
_symmetry.space_group_name_H-M   'P 1'
#
loop_
_entity.id
_entity.type
_entity.pdbx_description
1 polymer ?
#
loop_
_entity_poly.entity_id
_entity_poly.type
_entity_poly.pdbx_seq_one_letter_code
_entity_poly.pdbx_strand_id
1 'polypeptide(L)'
;MLHTVLIYLHAAFGVASFGTGIAALRRSALCPPHLWTLIGTIVFLALPIAAEWSRLDGTAQTLYSAFLVLGFYMIWRSTEACRVRPARGGAPSREYVSHLGFNLIALFDAFVVILVLDLGGPVWLIVTVGVLVAAAGHPVRRSLEHRLAPAGNPLPSADRTE
;
A
#
# COMPACT_ATOMS: atom_id res chain seq x y z
N MET A 1 19.75 20.75 9.39
CA MET A 1 19.92 19.60 10.31
C MET A 1 18.60 18.89 10.60
N LEU A 2 17.59 19.56 11.16
CA LEU A 2 16.28 18.92 11.45
C LEU A 2 15.62 18.30 10.21
N HIS A 3 15.55 19.03 9.09
CA HIS A 3 15.01 18.53 7.82
C HIS A 3 15.67 17.22 7.38
N THR A 4 17.00 17.17 7.39
CA THR A 4 17.79 15.97 7.06
C THR A 4 17.47 14.80 7.99
N VAL A 5 17.36 15.05 9.30
CA VAL A 5 16.99 14.02 10.28
C VAL A 5 15.59 13.47 10.00
N LEU A 6 14.61 14.34 9.68
CA LEU A 6 13.25 13.93 9.34
C LEU A 6 13.23 13.05 8.08
N ILE A 7 14.03 13.36 7.06
CA ILE A 7 14.17 12.53 5.86
C ILE A 7 14.75 11.15 6.21
N TYR A 8 15.82 11.08 7.01
CA TYR A 8 16.39 9.80 7.43
C TYR A 8 15.41 8.96 8.24
N LEU A 9 14.64 9.60 9.14
CA LEU A 9 13.58 8.94 9.89
C LEU A 9 12.48 8.43 8.96
N HIS A 10 12.02 9.24 8.01
CA HIS A 10 11.06 8.82 6.99
C HIS A 10 11.54 7.57 6.25
N ALA A 11 12.80 7.57 5.76
CA ALA A 11 13.39 6.44 5.06
C ALA A 11 13.48 5.19 5.93
N ALA A 12 13.95 5.32 7.18
CA ALA A 12 14.05 4.22 8.13
C ALA A 12 12.68 3.61 8.45
N PHE A 13 11.66 4.46 8.69
CA PHE A 13 10.29 4.04 8.91
C PHE A 13 9.68 3.38 7.66
N GLY A 14 9.98 3.89 6.47
CA GLY A 14 9.54 3.28 5.21
C GLY A 14 10.06 1.86 5.06
N VAL A 15 11.37 1.66 5.25
CA VAL A 15 11.99 0.32 5.19
C VAL A 15 11.42 -0.59 6.27
N ALA A 16 11.24 -0.09 7.49
CA ALA A 16 10.62 -0.84 8.57
C ALA A 16 9.17 -1.22 8.25
N SER A 17 8.40 -0.33 7.63
CA SER A 17 7.01 -0.58 7.21
C SER A 17 6.93 -1.66 6.14
N PHE A 18 7.86 -1.63 5.18
CA PHE A 18 7.95 -2.66 4.15
C PHE A 18 8.31 -4.03 4.75
N GLY A 19 9.35 -4.08 5.58
CA GLY A 19 9.79 -5.32 6.24
C GLY A 19 8.71 -5.91 7.16
N THR A 20 8.07 -5.07 7.98
CA THR A 20 6.98 -5.49 8.86
C THR A 20 5.73 -5.89 8.07
N GLY A 21 5.45 -5.28 6.91
CA GLY A 21 4.37 -5.68 6.01
C GLY A 21 4.58 -7.08 5.41
N ILE A 22 5.80 -7.39 4.94
CA ILE A 22 6.15 -8.74 4.47
C ILE A 22 6.01 -9.75 5.61
N ALA A 23 6.49 -9.39 6.80
CA ALA A 23 6.39 -10.26 7.96
C ALA A 23 4.93 -10.44 8.42
N ALA A 24 4.09 -9.42 8.28
CA ALA A 24 2.66 -9.45 8.62
C ALA A 24 1.87 -10.43 7.73
N LEU A 25 2.26 -10.60 6.46
CA LEU A 25 1.67 -11.63 5.58
C LEU A 25 1.86 -13.05 6.14
N ARG A 26 2.98 -13.31 6.82
CA ARG A 26 3.27 -14.62 7.43
C ARG A 26 2.77 -14.71 8.87
N ARG A 27 2.74 -13.59 9.59
CA ARG A 27 2.42 -13.50 11.00
C ARG A 27 1.48 -12.32 11.23
N SER A 28 0.17 -12.60 11.26
CA SER A 28 -0.87 -11.57 11.45
C SER A 28 -0.71 -10.72 12.72
N ALA A 29 0.01 -11.24 13.72
CA ALA A 29 0.39 -10.51 14.93
C ALA A 29 1.26 -9.26 14.68
N LEU A 30 1.91 -9.16 13.51
CA LEU A 30 2.72 -8.02 13.11
C LEU A 30 1.93 -6.92 12.38
N CYS A 31 0.59 -7.02 12.33
CA CYS A 31 -0.24 -5.95 11.77
C CYS A 31 -0.11 -4.62 12.54
N PRO A 32 -0.16 -4.58 13.89
CA PRO A 32 0.05 -3.33 14.64
C PRO A 32 1.42 -2.66 14.40
N PRO A 33 2.58 -3.35 14.43
CA PRO A 33 3.85 -2.71 14.14
C PRO A 33 3.96 -2.25 12.68
N HIS A 34 3.36 -2.96 11.72
CA HIS A 34 3.25 -2.47 10.33
C HIS A 34 2.47 -1.14 10.26
N LEU A 35 1.33 -1.05 10.94
CA LEU A 35 0.53 0.17 10.99
C LEU A 35 1.31 1.33 11.61
N TRP A 36 1.99 1.10 12.74
CA TRP A 36 2.75 2.16 13.41
C TRP A 36 3.95 2.64 12.61
N THR A 37 4.68 1.73 11.97
CA THR A 37 5.79 2.10 11.09
C THR A 37 5.30 2.82 9.84
N LEU A 38 4.14 2.44 9.30
CA LEU A 38 3.50 3.16 8.20
C LEU A 38 3.08 4.58 8.60
N ILE A 39 2.42 4.74 9.76
CA ILE A 39 2.05 6.06 10.29
C ILE A 39 3.29 6.94 10.47
N GLY A 40 4.35 6.40 11.08
CA GLY A 40 5.61 7.13 11.23
C GLY A 40 6.21 7.55 9.89
N THR A 41 6.15 6.69 8.87
CA THR A 41 6.58 7.02 7.50
C THR A 41 5.86 8.26 6.98
N ILE A 42 4.54 8.32 7.13
CA ILE A 42 3.72 9.45 6.64
C ILE A 42 3.95 10.72 7.47
N VAL A 43 4.07 10.61 8.80
CA VAL A 43 4.33 11.76 9.67
C VAL A 43 5.70 12.38 9.36
N PHE A 44 6.74 11.56 9.23
CA PHE A 44 8.08 12.05 8.92
C PHE A 44 8.23 12.54 7.47
N LEU A 45 7.34 12.13 6.56
CA LEU A 45 7.20 12.75 5.25
C LEU A 45 6.52 14.13 5.35
N ALA A 46 5.40 14.21 6.06
CA ALA A 46 4.56 15.41 6.11
C ALA A 46 5.22 16.59 6.83
N LEU A 47 5.92 16.35 7.94
CA LEU A 47 6.56 17.39 8.74
C LEU A 47 7.54 18.28 7.96
N PRO A 48 8.57 17.74 7.25
CA PRO A 48 9.50 18.57 6.49
C PRO A 48 8.82 19.29 5.32
N ILE A 49 7.83 18.64 4.68
CA ILE A 49 7.07 19.21 3.56
C ILE A 49 6.23 20.40 4.03
N ALA A 50 5.55 20.29 5.17
CA ALA A 50 4.76 21.37 5.74
C ALA A 50 5.65 22.56 6.15
N ALA A 51 6.85 22.30 6.67
CA ALA A 51 7.79 23.34 7.07
C ALA A 51 8.36 24.15 5.89
N GLU A 52 8.54 23.52 4.73
CA GLU A 52 9.14 24.15 3.54
C GLU A 52 8.17 24.29 2.36
N TRP A 53 6.85 24.18 2.59
CA TRP A 53 5.83 24.13 1.54
C TRP A 53 5.93 25.26 0.51
N SER A 54 6.16 26.50 0.97
CA SER A 54 6.26 27.68 0.12
C SER A 54 7.55 27.76 -0.71
N ARG A 55 8.54 26.91 -0.40
CA ARG A 55 9.81 26.82 -1.12
C ARG A 55 9.82 25.71 -2.18
N LEU A 56 8.83 24.83 -2.14
CA LEU A 56 8.68 23.77 -3.12
C LEU A 56 8.16 24.35 -4.44
N ASP A 57 8.70 23.87 -5.56
CA ASP A 57 8.12 24.17 -6.87
C ASP A 57 6.77 23.43 -7.06
N GLY A 58 5.99 23.84 -8.06
CA GLY A 58 4.65 23.27 -8.29
C GLY A 58 4.66 21.76 -8.57
N THR A 59 5.75 21.26 -9.18
CA THR A 59 5.92 19.83 -9.47
C THR A 59 6.12 19.03 -8.18
N ALA A 60 7.02 19.47 -7.30
CA ALA A 60 7.28 18.85 -6.02
C ALA A 60 6.04 18.90 -5.11
N GLN A 61 5.33 20.03 -5.06
CA GLN A 61 4.07 20.15 -4.32
C GLN A 61 3.02 19.13 -4.79
N THR A 62 2.90 18.94 -6.11
CA THR A 62 1.97 17.96 -6.69
C THR A 62 2.35 16.54 -6.30
N LEU A 63 3.62 16.15 -6.45
CA LEU A 63 4.11 14.81 -6.12
C LEU A 63 3.95 14.51 -4.63
N TYR A 64 4.38 15.43 -3.77
CA TYR A 64 4.26 15.27 -2.33
C TYR A 64 2.81 15.21 -1.86
N SER A 65 1.90 15.99 -2.47
CA SER A 65 0.46 15.87 -2.18
C SER A 65 -0.07 14.49 -2.55
N ALA A 66 0.29 13.98 -3.73
CA ALA A 66 -0.11 12.66 -4.18
C ALA A 66 0.42 11.56 -3.23
N PHE A 67 1.68 11.66 -2.79
CA PHE A 67 2.24 10.72 -1.82
C PHE A 67 1.58 10.80 -0.45
N LEU A 68 1.20 11.99 0.02
CA LEU A 68 0.44 12.13 1.27
C LEU A 68 -0.94 11.48 1.17
N VAL A 69 -1.69 11.75 0.09
CA VAL A 69 -2.99 11.13 -0.15
C VAL A 69 -2.88 9.62 -0.23
N LEU A 70 -1.89 9.10 -0.98
CA LEU A 70 -1.61 7.67 -1.07
C LEU A 70 -1.25 7.08 0.31
N GLY A 71 -0.45 7.79 1.09
CA GLY A 71 -0.07 7.41 2.45
C GLY A 71 -1.27 7.28 3.39
N PHE A 72 -2.18 8.25 3.38
CA PHE A 72 -3.43 8.18 4.14
C PHE A 72 -4.30 7.01 3.69
N TYR A 73 -4.39 6.77 2.37
CA TYR A 73 -5.12 5.61 1.84
C TYR A 73 -4.50 4.28 2.31
N MET A 74 -3.18 4.17 2.34
CA MET A 74 -2.50 2.97 2.84
C MET A 74 -2.71 2.77 4.35
N ILE A 75 -2.76 3.85 5.15
CA ILE A 75 -3.10 3.78 6.57
C ILE A 75 -4.51 3.23 6.75
N TRP A 76 -5.50 3.76 6.01
CA TRP A 76 -6.86 3.21 6.01
C TRP A 76 -6.84 1.73 5.65
N ARG A 77 -6.21 1.35 4.53
CA ARG A 77 -6.16 -0.05 4.11
C ARG A 77 -5.51 -0.94 5.18
N SER A 78 -4.47 -0.46 5.87
CA SER A 78 -3.82 -1.18 6.95
C SER A 78 -4.70 -1.30 8.21
N THR A 79 -5.51 -0.29 8.54
CA THR A 79 -6.44 -0.39 9.68
C THR A 79 -7.53 -1.42 9.39
N GLU A 80 -8.07 -1.44 8.17
CA GLU A 80 -9.01 -2.48 7.73
C GLU A 80 -8.35 -3.87 7.75
N ALA A 81 -7.12 -4.01 7.26
CA ALA A 81 -6.37 -5.26 7.36
C ALA A 81 -6.26 -5.76 8.81
N CYS A 82 -5.96 -4.86 9.75
CA CYS A 82 -5.83 -5.24 11.15
C CYS A 82 -7.19 -5.59 11.80
N ARG A 83 -8.30 -5.07 11.28
CA ARG A 83 -9.67 -5.43 11.71
C ARG A 83 -10.06 -6.82 11.23
N VAL A 84 -9.76 -7.17 9.97
CA VAL A 84 -10.07 -8.49 9.38
C VAL A 84 -8.96 -9.53 9.59
N ARG A 85 -8.06 -9.29 10.54
CA ARG A 85 -6.89 -10.16 10.76
C ARG A 85 -7.31 -11.57 11.17
N PRO A 86 -6.63 -12.61 10.69
CA PRO A 86 -6.86 -13.98 11.14
C PRO A 86 -6.62 -14.13 12.64
N ALA A 87 -7.44 -14.95 13.30
CA ALA A 87 -7.14 -15.45 14.63
C ALA A 87 -5.77 -16.16 14.64
N ARG A 88 -5.11 -16.20 15.80
CA ARG A 88 -3.78 -16.82 15.94
C ARG A 88 -3.79 -18.25 15.36
N GLY A 89 -2.94 -18.50 14.37
CA GLY A 89 -2.82 -19.81 13.70
C GLY A 89 -3.79 -20.05 12.55
N GLY A 90 -4.73 -19.13 12.29
CA GLY A 90 -5.63 -19.19 11.14
C GLY A 90 -4.95 -18.76 9.84
N ALA A 91 -5.40 -19.33 8.71
CA ALA A 91 -4.95 -18.92 7.40
C ALA A 91 -5.33 -17.44 7.10
N PRO A 92 -4.46 -16.67 6.42
CA PRO A 92 -4.78 -15.33 5.94
C PRO A 92 -6.05 -15.30 5.09
N SER A 93 -7.00 -14.43 5.42
CA SER A 93 -8.15 -14.18 4.55
C SER A 93 -7.67 -13.49 3.26
N ARG A 94 -8.38 -13.73 2.15
CA ARG A 94 -8.06 -13.09 0.87
C ARG A 94 -8.14 -11.57 0.95
N GLU A 95 -9.08 -11.05 1.74
CA GLU A 95 -9.23 -9.62 2.00
C GLU A 95 -8.01 -9.05 2.73
N TYR A 96 -7.55 -9.72 3.81
CA TYR A 96 -6.33 -9.35 4.53
C TYR A 96 -5.10 -9.23 3.61
N VAL A 97 -4.89 -10.24 2.76
CA VAL A 97 -3.77 -10.27 1.79
C VAL A 97 -3.93 -9.16 0.74
N SER A 98 -5.16 -8.86 0.31
CA SER A 98 -5.44 -7.75 -0.63
C SER A 98 -5.05 -6.39 -0.04
N HIS A 99 -5.36 -6.14 1.24
CA HIS A 99 -4.99 -4.89 1.90
C HIS A 99 -3.48 -4.73 2.05
N LEU A 100 -2.80 -5.74 2.60
CA LEU A 100 -1.35 -5.70 2.79
C LEU A 100 -0.56 -5.75 1.48
N GLY A 101 -1.02 -6.55 0.52
CA GLY A 101 -0.42 -6.64 -0.82
C GLY A 101 -0.45 -5.29 -1.53
N PHE A 102 -1.56 -4.56 -1.44
CA PHE A 102 -1.64 -3.19 -1.96
C PHE A 102 -0.58 -2.28 -1.31
N ASN A 103 -0.48 -2.29 0.03
CA ASN A 103 0.49 -1.45 0.74
C ASN A 103 1.95 -1.79 0.37
N LEU A 104 2.28 -3.08 0.21
CA LEU A 104 3.62 -3.51 -0.19
C LEU A 104 3.97 -3.07 -1.61
N ILE A 105 3.03 -3.22 -2.55
CA ILE A 105 3.22 -2.77 -3.94
C ILE A 105 3.39 -1.24 -3.97
N ALA A 106 2.54 -0.50 -3.24
CA ALA A 106 2.62 0.96 -3.18
C ALA A 106 3.93 1.45 -2.53
N LEU A 107 4.40 0.83 -1.45
CA LEU A 107 5.70 1.16 -0.85
C LEU A 107 6.85 0.87 -1.80
N PHE A 108 6.83 -0.28 -2.46
CA PHE A 108 7.86 -0.64 -3.43
C PHE A 108 7.91 0.34 -4.60
N ASP A 109 6.75 0.67 -5.16
CA ASP A 109 6.62 1.65 -6.23
C ASP A 109 7.17 3.02 -5.79
N ALA A 110 6.79 3.50 -4.60
CA ALA A 110 7.32 4.74 -4.05
C ALA A 110 8.84 4.73 -3.90
N PHE A 111 9.46 3.62 -3.45
CA PHE A 111 10.92 3.51 -3.39
C PHE A 111 11.57 3.56 -4.77
N VAL A 112 10.99 2.88 -5.76
CA VAL A 112 11.49 2.90 -7.14
C VAL A 112 11.39 4.31 -7.72
N VAL A 113 10.26 4.99 -7.51
CA VAL A 113 10.08 6.38 -7.97
C VAL A 113 11.11 7.32 -7.34
N ILE A 114 11.33 7.22 -6.03
CA ILE A 114 12.34 8.02 -5.33
C ILE A 114 13.75 7.71 -5.86
N LEU A 115 14.09 6.43 -6.05
CA LEU A 115 15.39 6.03 -6.59
C LEU A 115 15.62 6.58 -8.00
N VAL A 116 14.60 6.52 -8.87
CA VAL A 116 14.66 7.09 -10.23
C VAL A 116 14.87 8.60 -10.17
N LEU A 117 14.16 9.30 -9.27
CA LEU A 117 14.34 10.75 -9.07
C LEU A 117 15.76 11.09 -8.58
N ASP A 118 16.29 10.32 -7.63
CA ASP A 118 17.63 10.53 -7.06
C ASP A 118 18.75 10.29 -8.10
N LEU A 119 18.54 9.35 -9.03
CA LEU A 119 19.42 9.11 -10.16
C LEU A 119 19.31 10.18 -11.28
N GLY A 120 18.49 11.22 -11.09
CA GLY A 120 18.23 12.24 -12.11
C GLY A 120 17.39 11.75 -13.28
N GLY A 121 16.63 10.67 -13.08
CA GLY A 121 15.78 10.06 -14.09
C GLY A 121 14.64 11.00 -14.54
N PRO A 122 14.29 11.00 -15.83
CA PRO A 122 13.25 11.88 -16.35
C PRO A 122 11.85 11.46 -15.89
N VAL A 123 10.97 12.43 -15.66
CA VAL A 123 9.60 12.25 -15.09
C VAL A 123 8.75 11.24 -15.87
N TRP A 124 8.96 11.08 -17.17
CA TRP A 124 8.23 10.08 -17.97
C TRP A 124 8.49 8.64 -17.50
N LEU A 125 9.69 8.37 -16.95
CA LEU A 125 10.08 7.04 -16.47
C LEU A 125 9.26 6.66 -15.22
N ILE A 126 9.03 7.63 -14.35
CA ILE A 126 8.16 7.52 -13.16
C ILE A 126 6.72 7.22 -13.58
N VAL A 127 6.21 7.96 -14.56
CA VAL A 127 4.86 7.73 -15.09
C VAL A 127 4.75 6.33 -15.70
N THR A 128 5.75 5.89 -16.47
CA THR A 128 5.73 4.53 -17.04
C THR A 128 5.79 3.44 -15.99
N VAL A 129 6.61 3.57 -14.94
CA VAL A 129 6.69 2.58 -13.85
C VAL A 129 5.38 2.55 -13.08
N GLY A 130 4.85 3.69 -12.66
CA GLY A 130 3.56 3.77 -11.96
C GLY A 130 2.40 3.22 -12.80
N VAL A 131 2.37 3.50 -14.10
CA VAL A 131 1.39 2.93 -15.05
C VAL A 131 1.58 1.43 -15.22
N LEU A 132 2.81 0.92 -15.29
CA LEU A 132 3.10 -0.52 -15.38
C LEU A 132 2.65 -1.27 -14.12
N VAL A 133 2.90 -0.70 -12.94
CA VAL A 133 2.48 -1.28 -11.66
C VAL A 133 0.96 -1.25 -11.51
N ALA A 134 0.31 -0.14 -11.86
CA ALA A 134 -1.15 -0.02 -11.87
C ALA A 134 -1.81 -0.96 -12.90
N ALA A 135 -1.23 -1.04 -14.11
CA ALA A 135 -1.69 -1.92 -15.17
C ALA A 135 -1.50 -3.40 -14.81
N ALA A 136 -0.45 -3.77 -14.06
CA ALA A 136 -0.24 -5.12 -13.56
C ALA A 136 -1.28 -5.54 -12.49
N GLY A 137 -1.87 -4.58 -11.77
CA GLY A 137 -2.96 -4.84 -10.82
C GLY A 137 -4.28 -5.23 -11.48
N HIS A 138 -4.55 -4.71 -12.69
CA HIS A 138 -5.81 -4.92 -13.41
C HIS A 138 -6.06 -6.38 -13.91
N PRO A 139 -5.08 -7.12 -14.45
CA PRO A 139 -5.26 -8.51 -14.87
C PRO A 139 -5.26 -9.50 -13.69
N VAL A 140 -4.58 -9.18 -12.59
CA VAL A 140 -4.60 -9.99 -11.35
C VAL A 140 -6.00 -9.99 -10.74
N ARG A 141 -6.67 -8.83 -10.72
CA ARG A 141 -8.06 -8.71 -10.22
C ARG A 141 -9.06 -9.44 -11.11
N ARG A 142 -8.96 -9.26 -12.44
CA ARG A 142 -9.83 -9.96 -13.42
C ARG A 142 -9.65 -11.48 -13.43
N SER A 143 -8.42 -12.00 -13.31
CA SER A 143 -8.19 -13.45 -13.26
C SER A 143 -8.77 -14.12 -12.01
N LEU A 144 -8.83 -13.37 -10.90
CA LEU A 144 -9.39 -13.85 -9.65
C LEU A 144 -10.92 -13.78 -9.62
N GLU A 145 -11.53 -12.84 -10.34
CA GLU A 145 -12.99 -12.78 -10.55
C GLU A 145 -13.45 -13.92 -11.47
N HIS A 146 -12.72 -14.22 -12.55
CA HIS A 146 -13.05 -15.32 -13.45
C HIS A 146 -12.87 -16.72 -12.85
N ARG A 147 -12.06 -16.88 -11.79
CA ARG A 147 -11.87 -18.18 -11.13
C ARG A 147 -12.85 -18.47 -10.00
N LEU A 148 -13.68 -17.49 -9.60
CA LEU A 148 -14.59 -17.62 -8.45
C LEU A 148 -16.08 -17.48 -8.80
N ALA A 149 -16.41 -17.26 -10.07
CA ALA A 149 -17.75 -17.45 -10.60
C ALA A 149 -17.62 -18.31 -11.87
N PRO A 150 -18.12 -19.55 -11.98
CA PRO A 150 -19.27 -20.17 -11.28
C PRO A 150 -19.08 -21.64 -10.83
N ALA A 151 -19.30 -21.93 -9.55
CA ALA A 151 -19.94 -23.19 -9.13
C ALA A 151 -21.24 -22.83 -8.41
N GLY A 152 -22.08 -22.07 -9.12
CA GLY A 152 -23.47 -21.87 -8.74
C GLY A 152 -24.17 -23.21 -8.93
N ASN A 153 -24.23 -23.99 -7.85
CA ASN A 153 -25.16 -25.12 -7.77
C ASN A 153 -26.56 -24.51 -7.93
N PRO A 154 -27.35 -24.90 -8.95
CA PRO A 154 -28.75 -24.54 -8.99
C PRO A 154 -29.39 -25.09 -7.70
N LEU A 155 -30.11 -24.22 -6.98
CA LEU A 155 -30.93 -24.65 -5.84
C LEU A 155 -31.88 -25.77 -6.31
N PRO A 156 -32.08 -26.84 -5.52
CA PRO A 156 -33.06 -27.85 -5.84
C PRO A 156 -34.43 -27.19 -5.99
N SER A 157 -35.02 -27.34 -7.18
CA SER A 157 -36.38 -26.91 -7.47
C SER A 157 -37.33 -27.58 -6.49
N ALA A 158 -37.86 -26.79 -5.56
CA ALA A 158 -39.03 -27.14 -4.79
C ALA A 158 -40.22 -27.20 -5.76
N ASP A 159 -40.49 -28.40 -6.29
CA ASP A 159 -41.73 -28.69 -6.99
C ASP A 159 -42.01 -30.21 -6.98
N ARG A 160 -42.77 -30.67 -5.99
CA ARG A 160 -44.17 -31.11 -6.21
C ARG A 160 -44.75 -31.70 -4.93
N THR A 161 -45.67 -30.95 -4.35
CA THR A 161 -46.91 -31.48 -3.83
C THR A 161 -47.54 -32.40 -4.88
N GLU A 162 -47.77 -33.67 -4.56
CA GLU A 162 -49.07 -34.37 -4.61
C GLU A 162 -49.01 -35.59 -3.68
#